data_AF-A0A7L3XTP7-F1
#
_entry.id   AF-A0A7L3XTP7-F1
#
_cell.length_a   1.000
_cell.length_b   1.000
_cell.length_c   1.000
_cell.angle_alpha   90.00
_cell.angle_beta   90.00
_cell.angle_gamma   90.00
#
_symmetry.space_group_name_H-M   'P 1'
#
loop_
_entity.id
_entity.type
_entity.pdbx_description
1 polymer ?
#
loop_
_entity_poly.entity_id
_entity_poly.type
_entity_poly.pdbx_seq_one_letter_code
_entity_poly.pdbx_strand_id
1 'polypeptide(L)'
;SSQQALEQARAAAEELEDLKTVTKGLEEENGELRRQARQLVRHPASSLPQNQRLLAEGHGLREQLQALAAEMTDLEVSGSSHAAWPMPSASL
;
A
#
# COMPACT_ATOMS: atom_id res chain seq x y z
N SER A 1 14.36 0.31 65.63
CA SER A 1 13.01 0.40 66.21
C SER A 1 12.09 -0.54 65.43
N SER A 2 11.34 -1.43 66.09
CA SER A 2 10.43 -2.39 65.42
C SER A 2 9.28 -1.71 64.69
N GLN A 3 8.83 -0.54 65.16
CA GLN A 3 7.78 0.26 64.53
C GLN A 3 8.17 0.78 63.14
N GLN A 4 9.40 1.25 62.98
CA GLN A 4 9.91 1.75 61.71
C GLN A 4 9.99 0.63 60.65
N ALA A 5 10.34 -0.60 61.08
CA ALA A 5 10.33 -1.75 60.18
C ALA A 5 8.91 -2.14 59.74
N LEU A 6 7.92 -2.00 60.63
CA LEU A 6 6.50 -2.22 60.30
C LEU A 6 5.96 -1.16 59.33
N GLU A 7 6.33 0.11 59.50
CA GLU A 7 5.94 1.18 58.58
C GLU A 7 6.56 0.99 57.20
N GLN A 8 7.85 0.61 57.13
CA GLN A 8 8.50 0.27 55.87
C GLN A 8 7.84 -0.93 55.17
N ALA A 9 7.49 -1.97 55.92
CA ALA A 9 6.80 -3.14 55.37
C ALA A 9 5.41 -2.79 54.81
N ARG A 10 4.69 -1.85 55.45
CA ARG A 10 3.40 -1.35 54.95
C ARG A 10 3.56 -0.53 53.68
N ALA A 11 4.50 0.40 53.65
CA ALA A 11 4.78 1.22 52.47
C ALA A 11 5.20 0.35 51.28
N ALA A 12 6.06 -0.66 51.50
CA ALA A 12 6.45 -1.60 50.45
C ALA A 12 5.29 -2.46 49.94
N ALA A 13 4.35 -2.84 50.82
CA ALA A 13 3.16 -3.58 50.41
C ALA A 13 2.20 -2.72 49.56
N GLU A 14 2.07 -1.43 49.87
CA GLU A 14 1.28 -0.48 49.09
C GLU A 14 1.90 -0.27 47.70
N GLU A 15 3.21 -0.03 47.63
CA GLU A 15 3.94 0.14 46.37
C GLU A 15 3.87 -1.13 45.49
N LEU A 16 3.88 -2.33 46.10
CA LEU A 16 3.70 -3.58 45.37
C LEU A 16 2.31 -3.71 44.74
N GLU A 17 1.26 -3.26 45.42
CA GLU A 17 -0.09 -3.30 44.86
C GLU A 17 -0.22 -2.27 43.72
N ASP A 18 0.35 -1.07 43.88
CA ASP A 18 0.40 -0.07 42.81
C ASP A 18 1.12 -0.61 41.57
N LEU A 19 2.32 -1.19 41.74
CA LEU A 19 3.09 -1.79 40.65
C LEU A 19 2.33 -2.92 39.95
N LYS A 20 1.56 -3.71 40.70
CA LYS A 20 0.71 -4.76 40.14
C LYS A 20 -0.43 -4.18 39.31
N THR A 21 -1.04 -3.08 39.73
CA THR A 21 -2.05 -2.40 38.90
C THR A 21 -1.45 -1.87 37.60
N VAL A 22 -0.25 -1.26 37.66
CA VAL A 22 0.47 -0.77 36.49
C VAL A 22 0.84 -1.91 35.55
N THR A 23 1.35 -3.01 36.10
CA THR A 23 1.73 -4.21 35.32
C THR A 23 0.54 -4.77 34.56
N LYS A 24 -0.62 -4.89 35.22
CA LYS A 24 -1.85 -5.37 34.58
C LYS A 24 -2.30 -4.45 33.45
N GLY A 25 -2.25 -3.13 33.65
CA GLY A 25 -2.57 -2.16 32.60
C GLY A 25 -1.66 -2.29 31.37
N LEU A 26 -0.35 -2.47 31.59
CA LEU A 26 0.62 -2.67 30.52
C LEU A 26 0.41 -4.00 29.77
N GLU A 27 0.04 -5.08 30.47
CA GLU A 27 -0.30 -6.35 29.84
C GLU A 27 -1.52 -6.25 28.92
N GLU A 28 -2.55 -5.52 29.36
CA GLU A 28 -3.76 -5.25 28.57
C GLU A 28 -3.43 -4.43 27.31
N GLU A 29 -2.65 -3.35 27.45
CA GLU A 29 -2.19 -2.53 26.33
C GLU A 29 -1.32 -3.33 25.34
N ASN A 30 -0.39 -4.15 25.84
CA ASN A 30 0.43 -5.01 25.00
C ASN A 30 -0.42 -6.00 24.20
N GLY A 31 -1.45 -6.57 24.83
CA GLY A 31 -2.42 -7.45 24.18
C GLY A 31 -3.17 -6.75 23.05
N GLU A 32 -3.59 -5.51 23.26
CA GLU A 32 -4.28 -4.68 22.27
C GLU A 32 -3.35 -4.31 21.10
N LEU A 33 -2.14 -3.84 21.37
CA LEU A 33 -1.14 -3.55 20.34
C LEU A 33 -0.82 -4.78 19.48
N ARG A 34 -0.72 -5.96 20.09
CA ARG A 34 -0.55 -7.22 19.35
C ARG A 34 -1.75 -7.57 18.48
N ARG A 35 -2.99 -7.30 18.93
CA ARG A 35 -4.20 -7.47 18.10
C ARG A 35 -4.16 -6.54 16.89
N GLN A 36 -3.86 -5.26 17.11
CA GLN A 36 -3.76 -4.27 16.05
C GLN A 36 -2.67 -4.62 15.03
N ALA A 37 -1.48 -5.00 15.49
CA ALA A 37 -0.39 -5.44 14.61
C ALA A 37 -0.82 -6.65 13.74
N ARG A 38 -1.52 -7.63 14.31
CA ARG A 38 -2.04 -8.78 13.53
C ARG A 38 -3.08 -8.34 12.50
N GLN A 39 -3.95 -7.39 12.81
CA GLN A 39 -4.93 -6.88 11.85
C GLN A 39 -4.23 -6.12 10.71
N LEU A 40 -3.27 -5.25 11.04
CA LEU A 40 -2.47 -4.52 10.06
C LEU A 40 -1.64 -5.43 9.17
N VAL A 41 -1.16 -6.58 9.67
CA VAL A 41 -0.47 -7.61 8.87
C VAL A 41 -1.44 -8.47 8.05
N ARG A 42 -2.73 -8.51 8.39
CA ARG A 42 -3.76 -9.21 7.62
C ARG A 42 -4.25 -8.41 6.41
N HIS A 43 -4.28 -7.09 6.51
CA HIS A 43 -4.71 -6.18 5.44
C HIS A 43 -3.78 -6.06 4.19
N PRO A 44 -2.47 -6.36 4.19
CA PRO A 44 -1.63 -6.27 2.99
C PRO A 44 -1.70 -7.56 2.17
N ALA A 45 -1.93 -8.72 2.80
CA ALA A 45 -1.88 -10.04 2.15
C ALA A 45 -3.00 -10.25 1.13
N SER A 46 -4.19 -9.68 1.35
CA SER A 46 -5.29 -9.71 0.37
C SER A 46 -5.12 -8.70 -0.77
N SER A 47 -4.35 -7.62 -0.56
CA SER A 47 -4.12 -6.57 -1.56
C SER A 47 -2.97 -6.90 -2.53
N LEU A 48 -2.01 -7.72 -2.12
CA LEU A 48 -0.85 -8.11 -2.92
C LEU A 48 -1.21 -8.83 -4.24
N PRO A 49 -2.07 -9.85 -4.25
CA PRO A 49 -2.49 -10.52 -5.49
C PRO A 49 -3.30 -9.60 -6.41
N GLN A 50 -4.15 -8.75 -5.83
CA GLN A 50 -4.96 -7.81 -6.60
C GLN A 50 -4.12 -6.70 -7.22
N ASN A 51 -3.14 -6.17 -6.50
CA ASN A 51 -2.18 -5.21 -7.04
C ASN A 51 -1.33 -5.80 -8.17
N GLN A 52 -0.85 -7.03 -8.03
CA GLN A 52 -0.11 -7.71 -9.11
C GLN A 52 -0.96 -7.90 -10.37
N ARG A 53 -2.22 -8.28 -10.20
CA ARG A 53 -3.17 -8.39 -11.30
C ARG A 53 -3.41 -7.04 -11.99
N LEU A 54 -3.66 -5.98 -11.21
CA LEU A 54 -3.86 -4.63 -11.75
C LEU A 54 -2.63 -4.10 -12.48
N LEU A 55 -1.42 -4.42 -12.00
CA LEU A 55 -0.18 -4.08 -12.70
C LEU A 55 -0.07 -4.80 -14.04
N ALA A 56 -0.34 -6.11 -14.08
CA ALA A 56 -0.32 -6.87 -15.32
C ALA A 56 -1.37 -6.35 -16.33
N GLU A 57 -2.58 -6.07 -15.88
CA GLU A 57 -3.64 -5.46 -16.69
C GLU A 57 -3.21 -4.07 -17.21
N GLY A 58 -2.60 -3.24 -16.36
CA GLY A 58 -2.06 -1.93 -16.75
C GLY A 58 -0.93 -2.01 -17.78
N HIS A 59 -0.06 -3.01 -17.69
CA HIS A 59 0.97 -3.28 -18.70
C HIS A 59 0.34 -3.67 -20.05
N GLY A 60 -0.60 -4.62 -20.05
CA GLY A 60 -1.28 -5.05 -21.28
C GLY A 60 -2.07 -3.93 -21.96
N LEU A 61 -2.74 -3.06 -21.19
CA LEU A 61 -3.43 -1.89 -21.74
C LEU A 61 -2.46 -0.88 -22.35
N ARG A 62 -1.28 -0.70 -21.76
CA ARG A 62 -0.25 0.20 -22.30
C ARG A 62 0.30 -0.32 -23.63
N GLU A 63 0.54 -1.62 -23.74
CA GLU A 63 0.98 -2.25 -25.00
C GLU A 63 -0.07 -2.09 -26.10
N GLN A 64 -1.36 -2.30 -25.77
CA GLN A 64 -2.46 -2.09 -26.72
C GLN A 64 -2.54 -0.63 -27.19
N LEU A 65 -2.39 0.34 -26.28
CA LEU A 65 -2.37 1.76 -26.65
C LEU A 65 -1.18 2.10 -27.56
N GLN A 66 0.00 1.52 -27.31
CA GLN A 66 1.18 1.72 -28.15
C GLN A 66 0.98 1.11 -29.55
N ALA A 67 0.41 -0.09 -29.64
CA ALA A 67 0.10 -0.73 -30.92
C ALA A 67 -0.91 0.09 -31.73
N LEU A 68 -2.00 0.53 -31.09
CA LEU A 68 -3.02 1.35 -31.74
C LEU A 68 -2.46 2.70 -32.19
N ALA A 69 -1.60 3.33 -31.38
CA ALA A 69 -0.93 4.56 -31.76
C ALA A 69 -0.01 4.36 -32.98
N ALA A 70 0.73 3.25 -33.04
CA ALA A 70 1.57 2.92 -34.18
C ALA A 70 0.73 2.70 -35.47
N GLU A 71 -0.38 1.96 -35.37
CA GLU A 71 -1.31 1.76 -36.49
C GLU A 71 -1.89 3.09 -36.99
N MET A 72 -2.29 3.98 -36.07
CA MET A 72 -2.78 5.31 -36.44
C MET A 72 -1.71 6.12 -37.18
N THR A 73 -0.46 6.11 -36.70
CA THR A 73 0.63 6.80 -37.40
C THR A 73 0.92 6.21 -38.77
N ASP A 74 0.84 4.88 -38.93
CA ASP A 74 1.06 4.22 -40.21
C ASP A 74 -0.06 4.55 -41.23
N LEU A 75 -1.30 4.61 -40.75
CA LEU A 75 -2.45 5.05 -41.54
C LEU A 75 -2.37 6.53 -41.93
N GLU A 76 -1.91 7.40 -41.04
CA GLU A 76 -1.69 8.83 -41.35
C GLU A 76 -0.58 9.03 -42.38
N VAL A 77 0.52 8.26 -42.27
CA VAL A 77 1.62 8.28 -43.24
C VAL A 77 1.15 7.73 -44.59
N SER A 78 0.41 6.63 -44.60
CA SER A 78 -0.12 6.01 -45.82
C SER A 78 -1.20 6.87 -46.48
N GLY A 79 -2.08 7.51 -45.70
CA GLY A 79 -3.09 8.46 -46.16
C GLY A 79 -2.48 9.74 -46.72
N SER A 80 -1.39 10.23 -46.10
CA SER A 80 -0.63 11.38 -46.60
C SER A 80 0.15 11.05 -47.89
N SER A 81 0.66 9.82 -48.00
CA SER A 81 1.34 9.35 -49.22
C SER A 81 0.38 9.13 -50.39
N HIS A 82 -0.91 8.83 -50.13
CA HIS A 82 -1.95 8.74 -51.15
C HIS A 82 -2.50 10.11 -51.60
N ALA A 83 -2.21 11.21 -50.91
CA ALA A 83 -2.57 12.56 -51.36
C ALA A 83 -1.53 13.17 -52.33
N ALA A 84 -0.42 12.48 -52.59
CA ALA A 84 0.70 12.96 -53.41
C ALA A 84 0.72 12.36 -54.84
N TRP A 85 -0.44 12.18 -55.49
CA TRP A 85 -0.47 11.83 -56.91
C TRP A 85 -0.15 13.07 -57.76
N PRO A 86 0.74 12.98 -58.78
CA PRO A 86 1.01 14.10 -59.65
C PRO A 86 -0.23 14.37 -60.52
N MET A 87 -0.80 15.57 -60.40
CA MET A 87 -1.84 16.04 -61.33
C MET A 87 -1.28 16.04 -62.75
N PRO A 88 -1.98 15.45 -63.75
CA PRO A 88 -1.52 15.48 -65.13
C PRO A 88 -1.50 16.94 -65.61
N SER A 89 -0.33 17.41 -66.02
CA SER A 89 -0.15 18.74 -66.60
C SER A 89 -0.96 18.84 -67.89
N ALA A 90 -2.05 19.61 -67.86
CA ALA A 90 -2.77 19.99 -69.06
C ALA A 90 -1.84 20.84 -69.94
N SER A 91 -1.43 20.28 -71.08
CA SER A 91 -0.70 21.02 -72.11
C SER A 91 -1.70 21.76 -72.99
N LEU A 92 -1.47 23.07 -73.17
CA LEU A 92 -2.16 23.96 -74.11
C LEU A 92 -1.55 23.83 -75.52
#